data_AF-A0AAD8PKN4-F1
#
_entry.id   AF-A0AAD8PKN4-F1
#
_cell.length_a   1.000
_cell.length_b   1.000
_cell.length_c   1.000
_cell.angle_alpha   90.00
_cell.angle_beta   90.00
_cell.angle_gamma   90.00
#
_symmetry.space_group_name_H-M   'P 1'
#
loop_
_entity.id
_entity.type
_entity.pdbx_description
1 polymer ?
#
loop_
_entity_poly.entity_id
_entity_poly.type
_entity_poly.pdbx_seq_one_letter_code
_entity_poly.pdbx_strand_id
1 'polypeptide(L)'
;ASLFTREFLVSWSCIRGDHDLSYRPAGVPRATMLHAAAAFKHDEVVEWILCHPGITVDCDAYLWCLCPSTHMRLTPWSCSLEPGTSVTPLHLALAHGNESTARVLIEHGAVWDRPLPLSRGITGLHLMACNGLSQLIHWIADENDARQQCQTEVIDRQRQRPDGGGEHDWPDDRGRSALHFASFAPATRTGAHGDDLAAAARLVNGLMRLGALWNTKDRAAIARRIAAAKQRLMAEEPSCGDEDRTDGRLRWFLAVCHEQELMEERWALRPLPVEYALYAGNGAVAVAI
;
A
#
# COMPACT_ATOMS: atom_id res chain seq x y z
N ALA A 1 -14.59 28.78 -3.74
CA ALA A 1 -13.73 27.58 -3.82
C ALA A 1 -12.41 27.97 -4.46
N SER A 2 -11.30 27.63 -3.81
CA SER A 2 -9.94 27.86 -4.32
C SER A 2 -9.72 27.00 -5.57
N LEU A 3 -8.82 27.41 -6.48
CA LEU A 3 -8.47 26.63 -7.67
C LEU A 3 -7.97 25.21 -7.31
N PHE A 4 -7.48 25.05 -6.08
CA PHE A 4 -6.95 23.81 -5.52
C PHE A 4 -8.00 22.94 -4.78
N THR A 5 -9.10 23.54 -4.31
CA THR A 5 -10.21 22.81 -3.65
C THR A 5 -11.41 22.59 -4.57
N ARG A 6 -11.45 23.29 -5.72
CA ARG A 6 -12.38 22.95 -6.79
C ARG A 6 -11.89 21.65 -7.44
N GLU A 7 -12.76 20.64 -7.48
CA GLU A 7 -12.53 19.41 -8.24
C GLU A 7 -12.39 19.75 -9.72
N PHE A 8 -11.21 20.15 -10.16
CA PHE A 8 -10.95 20.22 -11.58
C PHE A 8 -10.80 18.79 -12.06
N LEU A 9 -11.71 18.43 -12.96
CA LEU A 9 -11.82 17.10 -13.51
C LEU A 9 -10.68 16.88 -14.50
N VAL A 10 -9.61 16.21 -14.06
CA VAL A 10 -8.68 15.60 -15.04
C VAL A 10 -9.33 14.31 -15.52
N SER A 11 -9.72 14.28 -16.80
CA SER A 11 -10.16 13.05 -17.45
C SER A 11 -8.97 12.09 -17.49
N TRP A 12 -8.89 11.19 -16.52
CA TRP A 12 -7.80 10.23 -16.42
C TRP A 12 -8.00 9.11 -17.44
N SER A 13 -7.35 9.23 -18.60
CA SER A 13 -7.31 8.18 -19.61
C SER A 13 -6.11 7.26 -19.42
N CYS A 14 -6.22 6.00 -19.88
CA CYS A 14 -5.07 5.11 -19.93
C CYS A 14 -3.99 5.70 -20.84
N ILE A 15 -2.86 6.12 -20.28
CA ILE A 15 -1.75 6.74 -21.01
C ILE A 15 -1.19 5.80 -22.10
N ARG A 16 -1.28 4.48 -21.89
CA ARG A 16 -0.83 3.48 -22.88
C ARG A 16 -1.85 3.17 -23.98
N GLY A 17 -3.11 3.56 -23.81
CA GLY A 17 -4.19 3.15 -24.71
C GLY A 17 -4.57 1.66 -24.61
N ASP A 18 -3.95 0.90 -23.70
CA ASP A 18 -4.17 -0.55 -23.52
C ASP A 18 -5.54 -0.88 -22.92
N HIS A 19 -6.21 0.08 -22.29
CA HIS A 19 -7.51 -0.10 -21.66
C HIS A 19 -8.53 0.83 -22.33
N ASP A 20 -9.48 0.21 -23.05
CA ASP A 20 -10.57 0.90 -23.73
C ASP A 20 -11.56 1.47 -22.70
N LEU A 21 -11.83 2.77 -22.81
CA LEU A 21 -12.72 3.55 -21.93
C LEU A 21 -14.13 3.68 -22.53
N SER A 22 -14.51 2.77 -23.44
CA SER A 22 -15.76 2.83 -24.20
C SER A 22 -17.02 2.70 -23.34
N TYR A 23 -16.94 2.04 -22.18
CA TYR A 23 -18.00 2.06 -21.19
C TYR A 23 -17.77 3.22 -20.20
N ARG A 24 -18.54 4.30 -20.31
CA ARG A 24 -18.57 5.40 -19.33
C ARG A 24 -19.92 5.38 -18.60
N PRO A 25 -20.11 4.59 -17.53
CA PRO A 25 -21.26 4.83 -16.66
C PRO A 25 -21.11 6.24 -16.09
N ALA A 26 -22.23 6.91 -15.83
CA ALA A 26 -22.27 8.33 -15.46
C ALA A 26 -21.32 8.62 -14.27
N GLY A 27 -20.20 9.31 -14.55
CA GLY A 27 -19.13 9.56 -13.59
C GLY A 27 -17.77 9.49 -14.26
N VAL A 28 -17.32 10.61 -14.86
CA VAL A 28 -15.99 10.73 -15.46
C VAL A 28 -14.94 10.40 -14.39
N PRO A 29 -13.87 9.62 -14.67
CA PRO A 29 -12.79 9.45 -13.71
C PRO A 29 -12.28 10.82 -13.26
N ARG A 30 -12.21 11.03 -11.94
CA ARG A 30 -11.90 12.33 -11.34
C ARG A 30 -10.58 12.21 -10.58
N ALA A 31 -9.60 13.00 -10.96
CA ALA A 31 -8.35 13.17 -10.22
C ALA A 31 -8.12 14.66 -9.93
N THR A 32 -7.51 14.98 -8.80
CA THR A 32 -7.08 16.35 -8.45
C THR A 32 -5.68 16.66 -9.01
N MET A 33 -5.22 17.91 -8.91
CA MET A 33 -3.83 18.27 -9.26
C MET A 33 -2.82 17.42 -8.53
N LEU A 34 -3.12 17.17 -7.26
CA LEU A 34 -2.23 16.47 -6.36
C LEU A 34 -1.98 15.03 -6.85
N HIS A 35 -3.02 14.38 -7.39
CA HIS A 35 -2.89 13.06 -8.01
C HIS A 35 -1.97 13.08 -9.23
N ALA A 36 -2.15 14.04 -10.14
CA ALA A 36 -1.31 14.17 -11.31
C ALA A 36 0.15 14.49 -10.92
N ALA A 37 0.36 15.46 -10.04
CA ALA A 37 1.68 15.83 -9.55
C ALA A 37 2.40 14.65 -8.87
N ALA A 38 1.66 13.86 -8.06
CA ALA A 38 2.18 12.67 -7.41
C ALA A 38 2.55 11.55 -8.39
N ALA A 39 1.73 11.31 -9.41
CA ALA A 39 1.97 10.26 -10.42
C ALA A 39 3.18 10.55 -11.32
N PHE A 40 3.45 11.83 -11.60
CA PHE A 40 4.52 12.26 -12.50
C PHE A 40 5.78 12.79 -11.79
N LYS A 41 5.90 12.57 -10.48
CA LYS A 41 7.07 12.92 -9.67
C LYS A 41 7.39 14.43 -9.69
N HIS A 42 6.36 15.27 -9.52
CA HIS A 42 6.53 16.72 -9.43
C HIS A 42 6.59 17.18 -7.97
N ASP A 43 7.67 16.83 -7.28
CA ASP A 43 7.86 17.05 -5.83
C ASP A 43 7.59 18.50 -5.42
N GLU A 44 8.19 19.47 -6.12
CA GLU A 44 8.01 20.90 -5.87
C GLU A 44 6.55 21.36 -6.03
N VAL A 45 5.82 20.78 -6.99
CA VAL A 45 4.41 21.08 -7.22
C VAL A 45 3.56 20.46 -6.11
N VAL A 46 3.89 19.25 -5.65
CA VAL A 46 3.23 18.60 -4.53
C VAL A 46 3.40 19.42 -3.26
N GLU A 47 4.62 19.82 -2.91
CA GLU A 47 4.90 20.69 -1.76
C GLU A 47 4.14 22.01 -1.87
N TRP A 48 4.20 22.65 -3.04
CA TRP A 48 3.49 23.90 -3.28
C TRP A 48 1.98 23.76 -3.12
N ILE A 49 1.37 22.68 -3.60
CA ILE A 49 -0.06 22.40 -3.38
C ILE A 49 -0.37 22.22 -1.89
N LEU A 50 0.43 21.41 -1.18
CA LEU A 50 0.19 21.07 0.23
C LEU A 50 0.41 22.25 1.18
N CYS A 51 1.18 23.26 0.78
CA CYS A 51 1.30 24.53 1.52
C CYS A 51 0.00 25.35 1.55
N HIS A 52 -1.01 25.03 0.72
CA HIS A 52 -2.26 25.77 0.71
C HIS A 52 -3.25 25.26 1.77
N PRO A 53 -3.88 26.15 2.55
CA PRO A 53 -4.83 25.74 3.57
C PRO A 53 -6.08 25.09 2.96
N GLY A 54 -6.56 24.02 3.60
CA GLY A 54 -7.78 23.31 3.22
C GLY A 54 -7.59 22.20 2.18
N ILE A 55 -6.36 21.81 1.86
CA ILE A 55 -6.07 20.65 1.02
C ILE A 55 -5.95 19.39 1.89
N THR A 56 -6.70 18.35 1.53
CA THR A 56 -6.60 17.03 2.14
C THR A 56 -5.55 16.21 1.40
N VAL A 57 -4.49 15.81 2.10
CA VAL A 57 -3.40 14.99 1.52
C VAL A 57 -3.88 13.64 1.00
N ASP A 58 -4.81 13.00 1.71
CA ASP A 58 -5.46 11.74 1.33
C ASP A 58 -6.79 11.97 0.59
N CYS A 59 -6.83 12.94 -0.34
CA CYS A 59 -7.99 13.09 -1.22
C CYS A 59 -8.19 11.84 -2.09
N ASP A 60 -9.44 11.43 -2.29
CA ASP A 60 -9.78 10.29 -3.15
C ASP A 60 -9.90 10.72 -4.63
N ALA A 61 -9.34 9.92 -5.52
CA ALA A 61 -9.56 9.98 -6.96
C ALA A 61 -10.19 8.69 -7.48
N TYR A 62 -11.17 8.83 -8.38
CA TYR A 62 -11.80 7.70 -9.05
C TYR A 62 -11.11 7.44 -10.38
N LEU A 63 -10.12 6.53 -10.38
CA LEU A 63 -9.31 6.24 -11.56
C LEU A 63 -9.65 4.88 -12.17
N TRP A 64 -9.64 4.81 -13.50
CA TRP A 64 -9.91 3.60 -14.27
C TRP A 64 -8.66 2.78 -14.64
N CYS A 65 -7.46 3.36 -14.59
CA CYS A 65 -6.20 2.61 -14.65
C CYS A 65 -5.08 3.34 -13.89
N LEU A 66 -4.19 2.56 -13.27
CA LEU A 66 -2.88 3.01 -12.75
C LEU A 66 -1.75 2.89 -13.80
N CYS A 67 -2.06 3.09 -15.08
CA CYS A 67 -1.12 2.88 -16.17
C CYS A 67 -0.25 4.11 -16.39
N PRO A 68 1.09 3.98 -16.59
CA PRO A 68 1.90 2.77 -16.46
C PRO A 68 2.45 2.59 -15.03
N SER A 69 2.02 1.56 -14.30
CA SER A 69 2.60 1.22 -12.99
C SER A 69 3.25 -0.16 -13.02
N THR A 70 4.23 -0.36 -12.14
CA THR A 70 4.86 -1.67 -11.95
C THR A 70 3.83 -2.71 -11.52
N HIS A 71 2.86 -2.32 -10.70
CA HIS A 71 1.75 -3.18 -10.26
C HIS A 71 0.94 -3.78 -11.42
N MET A 72 0.62 -2.97 -12.45
CA MET A 72 -0.13 -3.41 -13.64
C MET A 72 0.63 -4.43 -14.49
N ARG A 73 1.98 -4.44 -14.47
CA ARG A 73 2.77 -5.44 -15.20
C ARG A 73 2.74 -6.83 -14.55
N LEU A 74 2.40 -6.90 -13.27
CA LEU A 74 2.62 -8.08 -12.41
C LEU A 74 1.31 -8.74 -11.97
N THR A 75 0.18 -8.12 -12.28
CA THR A 75 -1.16 -8.66 -12.08
C THR A 75 -1.82 -8.84 -13.45
N PRO A 76 -1.45 -9.89 -14.22
CA PRO A 76 -1.85 -10.03 -15.63
C PRO A 76 -3.35 -10.25 -15.83
N TRP A 77 -4.12 -10.48 -14.76
CA TRP A 77 -5.55 -10.75 -14.83
C TRP A 77 -6.37 -9.66 -14.13
N SER A 78 -7.16 -9.00 -14.98
CA SER A 78 -8.39 -8.31 -14.65
C SER A 78 -8.20 -6.99 -13.90
N CYS A 79 -7.92 -5.94 -14.67
CA CYS A 79 -8.59 -4.64 -14.51
C CYS A 79 -10.11 -4.84 -14.70
N SER A 80 -10.76 -5.69 -13.89
CA SER A 80 -12.14 -5.42 -13.50
C SER A 80 -12.01 -4.51 -12.29
N LEU A 81 -11.46 -3.32 -12.51
CA LEU A 81 -11.64 -2.23 -11.57
C LEU A 81 -13.12 -1.93 -11.72
N GLU A 82 -13.92 -2.42 -10.76
CA GLU A 82 -15.32 -2.03 -10.67
C GLU A 82 -15.39 -0.50 -10.82
N PRO A 83 -16.27 0.06 -11.67
CA PRO A 83 -16.39 1.50 -11.81
C PRO A 83 -16.58 2.13 -10.43
N GLY A 84 -15.62 2.95 -9.98
CA GLY A 84 -15.69 3.63 -8.68
C GLY A 84 -14.62 3.27 -7.65
N THR A 85 -13.43 2.87 -8.07
CA THR A 85 -12.29 2.65 -7.18
C THR A 85 -11.59 3.95 -6.79
N SER A 86 -11.49 4.25 -5.49
CA SER A 86 -10.74 5.40 -4.98
C SER A 86 -9.26 5.09 -4.75
N VAL A 87 -8.39 6.01 -5.14
CA VAL A 87 -6.95 6.01 -4.83
C VAL A 87 -6.56 7.37 -4.27
N THR A 88 -5.52 7.40 -3.44
CA THR A 88 -4.95 8.67 -2.94
C THR A 88 -3.70 9.06 -3.73
N PRO A 89 -3.22 10.32 -3.63
CA PRO A 89 -1.99 10.75 -4.28
C PRO A 89 -0.78 9.90 -3.88
N LEU A 90 -0.69 9.47 -2.61
CA LEU A 90 0.40 8.61 -2.15
C LEU A 90 0.41 7.28 -2.89
N HIS A 91 -0.76 6.68 -3.12
CA HIS A 91 -0.84 5.42 -3.85
C HIS A 91 -0.35 5.53 -5.29
N LEU A 92 -0.61 6.66 -5.96
CA LEU A 92 -0.05 6.93 -7.29
C LEU A 92 1.47 7.06 -7.22
N ALA A 93 2.00 7.84 -6.29
CA ALA A 93 3.44 7.98 -6.10
C ALA A 93 4.10 6.61 -5.88
N LEU A 94 3.54 5.78 -5.00
CA LEU A 94 4.04 4.42 -4.72
C LEU A 94 3.89 3.48 -5.93
N ALA A 95 2.77 3.50 -6.64
CA ALA A 95 2.52 2.62 -7.80
C ALA A 95 3.49 2.91 -8.96
N HIS A 96 3.87 4.16 -9.13
CA HIS A 96 4.84 4.62 -10.14
C HIS A 96 6.29 4.61 -9.65
N GLY A 97 6.55 4.27 -8.37
CA GLY A 97 7.89 4.22 -7.79
C GLY A 97 8.51 5.58 -7.51
N ASN A 98 7.69 6.63 -7.36
CA ASN A 98 8.10 8.00 -7.08
C ASN A 98 8.43 8.16 -5.59
N GLU A 99 9.60 7.66 -5.19
CA GLU A 99 10.04 7.59 -3.79
C GLU A 99 10.10 8.95 -3.09
N SER A 100 10.67 9.97 -3.73
CA SER A 100 10.77 11.32 -3.18
C SER A 100 9.41 11.96 -2.97
N THR A 101 8.50 11.82 -3.94
CA THR A 101 7.13 12.33 -3.83
C THR A 101 6.35 11.62 -2.72
N ALA A 102 6.49 10.30 -2.61
CA ALA A 102 5.84 9.52 -1.55
C ALA A 102 6.31 9.96 -0.17
N ARG A 103 7.61 10.25 -0.01
CA ARG A 103 8.17 10.81 1.23
C ARG A 103 7.51 12.14 1.59
N VAL A 104 7.46 13.10 0.67
CA VAL A 104 6.81 14.42 0.88
C VAL A 104 5.36 14.23 1.33
N LEU A 105 4.61 13.35 0.66
CA LEU A 105 3.21 13.08 1.01
C LEU A 105 3.07 12.52 2.44
N ILE A 106 3.94 11.59 2.84
CA ILE A 106 3.93 11.00 4.19
C ILE A 106 4.34 12.03 5.25
N GLU A 107 5.34 12.88 4.97
CA GLU A 107 5.74 13.99 5.85
C GLU A 107 4.56 14.97 6.09
N HIS A 108 3.69 15.13 5.11
CA HIS A 108 2.44 15.90 5.21
C HIS A 108 1.24 15.10 5.75
N GLY A 109 1.45 13.89 6.28
CA GLY A 109 0.45 13.10 6.98
C GLY A 109 -0.34 12.12 6.12
N ALA A 110 0.09 11.84 4.88
CA ALA A 110 -0.53 10.79 4.07
C ALA A 110 -0.37 9.42 4.72
N VAL A 111 -1.44 8.63 4.72
CA VAL A 111 -1.43 7.32 5.35
C VAL A 111 -0.99 6.23 4.37
N TRP A 112 0.14 5.57 4.64
CA TRP A 112 0.76 4.57 3.75
C TRP A 112 0.36 3.12 4.04
N ASP A 113 -0.08 2.83 5.25
CA ASP A 113 -0.30 1.46 5.76
C ASP A 113 -1.77 1.01 5.67
N ARG A 114 -2.62 1.80 5.02
CA ARG A 114 -4.03 1.44 4.79
C ARG A 114 -4.19 0.60 3.50
N PRO A 115 -5.13 -0.35 3.49
CA PRO A 115 -5.51 -1.06 2.28
C PRO A 115 -6.19 -0.10 1.30
N LEU A 116 -5.82 -0.22 0.03
CA LEU A 116 -6.44 0.54 -1.06
C LEU A 116 -7.85 0.01 -1.35
N PRO A 117 -8.86 0.90 -1.47
CA PRO A 117 -10.19 0.52 -1.97
C PRO A 117 -10.15 -0.06 -3.40
N LEU A 118 -9.13 0.34 -4.18
CA LEU A 118 -8.92 -0.05 -5.58
C LEU A 118 -8.52 -1.53 -5.77
N SER A 119 -7.95 -2.19 -4.78
CA SER A 119 -6.78 -3.01 -5.13
C SER A 119 -6.85 -4.49 -4.79
N ARG A 120 -7.99 -5.03 -4.35
CA ARG A 120 -8.04 -6.43 -3.88
C ARG A 120 -7.05 -6.66 -2.73
N GLY A 121 -7.07 -5.78 -1.73
CA GLY A 121 -6.24 -5.88 -0.52
C GLY A 121 -4.78 -5.42 -0.65
N ILE A 122 -4.38 -4.75 -1.74
CA ILE A 122 -3.03 -4.18 -1.87
C ILE A 122 -2.90 -2.95 -0.96
N THR A 123 -1.84 -2.88 -0.15
CA THR A 123 -1.50 -1.74 0.71
C THR A 123 -0.36 -0.93 0.09
N GLY A 124 -0.02 0.22 0.68
CA GLY A 124 1.19 0.95 0.30
C GLY A 124 2.47 0.12 0.49
N LEU A 125 2.51 -0.78 1.48
CA LEU A 125 3.67 -1.67 1.72
C LEU A 125 3.91 -2.64 0.57
N HIS A 126 2.85 -3.18 -0.04
CA HIS A 126 2.96 -3.99 -1.25
C HIS A 126 3.57 -3.20 -2.42
N LEU A 127 3.13 -1.95 -2.62
CA LEU A 127 3.64 -1.09 -3.70
C LEU A 127 5.10 -0.68 -3.46
N MET A 128 5.47 -0.39 -2.21
CA MET A 128 6.85 -0.12 -1.81
C MET A 128 7.75 -1.32 -2.06
N ALA A 129 7.33 -2.51 -1.63
CA ALA A 129 8.07 -3.75 -1.86
C ALA A 129 8.24 -4.05 -3.34
N CYS A 130 7.15 -3.93 -4.11
CA CYS A 130 7.12 -4.21 -5.54
C CYS A 130 8.02 -3.28 -6.37
N ASN A 131 8.12 -2.01 -5.98
CA ASN A 131 8.99 -1.03 -6.64
C ASN A 131 10.40 -0.97 -6.03
N GLY A 132 10.66 -1.70 -4.94
CA GLY A 132 11.94 -1.72 -4.26
C GLY A 132 12.30 -0.40 -3.57
N LEU A 133 11.31 0.32 -3.04
CA LEU A 133 11.45 1.65 -2.40
C LEU A 133 12.13 1.55 -1.03
N SER A 134 13.37 1.04 -1.02
CA SER A 134 14.08 0.63 0.17
C SER A 134 14.43 1.81 1.07
N GLN A 135 14.77 2.98 0.51
CA GLN A 135 15.14 4.14 1.32
C GLN A 135 13.91 4.70 2.05
N LEU A 136 12.76 4.75 1.37
CA LEU A 136 11.48 5.14 1.97
C LEU A 136 11.07 4.17 3.07
N ILE A 137 11.15 2.85 2.83
CA ILE A 137 10.83 1.83 3.83
C ILE A 137 11.70 2.01 5.09
N HIS A 138 13.02 2.19 4.92
CA HIS A 138 13.93 2.39 6.03
C HIS A 138 13.65 3.71 6.76
N TRP A 139 13.38 4.79 6.04
CA TRP A 139 13.03 6.07 6.64
C TRP A 139 11.75 5.98 7.48
N ILE A 140 10.70 5.32 6.99
CA ILE A 140 9.47 5.08 7.78
C ILE A 140 9.78 4.24 9.04
N ALA A 141 10.62 3.22 8.91
CA ALA A 141 10.99 2.37 10.04
C ALA A 141 11.78 3.15 11.10
N ASP A 142 12.72 3.98 10.68
CA ASP A 142 13.52 4.83 11.56
C ASP A 142 12.64 5.86 12.31
N GLU A 143 11.69 6.48 11.60
CA GLU A 143 10.68 7.38 12.20
C GLU A 143 9.82 6.66 13.25
N ASN A 144 9.37 5.43 12.96
CA ASN A 144 8.58 4.64 13.88
C ASN A 144 9.37 4.25 15.13
N ASP A 145 10.64 3.85 14.97
CA ASP A 145 11.53 3.51 16.07
C ASP A 145 11.80 4.74 16.96
N ALA A 146 12.05 5.91 16.35
CA ALA A 146 12.24 7.16 17.08
C ALA A 146 10.99 7.57 17.89
N ARG A 147 9.79 7.41 17.31
CA ARG A 147 8.50 7.66 17.99
C ARG A 147 8.23 6.70 19.14
N GLN A 148 8.69 5.46 19.07
CA GLN A 148 8.57 4.51 20.17
C GLN A 148 9.53 4.85 21.30
N GLN A 149 10.78 5.22 20.98
CA GLN A 149 11.80 5.58 21.97
C GLN A 149 11.40 6.80 22.83
N CYS A 150 10.80 7.83 22.23
CA CYS A 150 10.34 9.00 22.97
C CYS A 150 9.11 8.72 23.86
N GLN A 151 8.33 7.68 23.57
CA GLN A 151 7.19 7.26 24.40
C GLN A 151 7.63 6.43 25.62
N THR A 152 8.73 5.68 25.51
CA THR A 152 9.26 4.85 26.60
C THR A 152 9.87 5.63 27.77
N GLU A 153 10.17 6.92 27.64
CA GLU A 153 10.71 7.73 28.74
C GLU A 153 9.64 8.27 29.71
N VAL A 154 8.34 8.11 29.41
CA VAL A 154 7.25 8.73 30.21
C VAL A 154 6.36 7.72 30.96
N ILE A 155 6.32 6.44 30.61
CA ILE A 155 5.49 5.45 31.35
C ILE A 155 6.24 4.13 31.55
N ASP A 156 6.85 4.01 32.73
CA ASP A 156 7.17 2.71 33.32
C ASP A 156 5.90 2.08 33.89
N ARG A 157 5.78 0.76 33.73
CA ARG A 157 4.73 -0.17 34.20
C ARG A 157 3.47 -0.30 33.32
N GLN A 158 3.39 -1.47 32.69
CA GLN A 158 2.22 -2.09 32.04
C GLN A 158 1.93 -1.68 30.59
N ARG A 159 2.78 -2.12 29.65
CA ARG A 159 2.40 -2.62 28.31
C ARG A 159 3.63 -3.20 27.60
N GLN A 160 4.13 -4.34 28.10
CA GLN A 160 4.86 -5.24 27.21
C GLN A 160 3.82 -5.83 26.25
N ARG A 161 3.66 -5.21 25.07
CA ARG A 161 3.01 -5.86 23.92
C ARG A 161 3.89 -7.06 23.55
N PRO A 162 3.39 -8.31 23.56
CA PRO A 162 4.26 -9.47 23.34
C PRO A 162 4.85 -9.57 21.93
N ASP A 163 4.37 -8.81 20.95
CA ASP A 163 4.87 -8.83 19.58
C ASP A 163 5.12 -7.39 19.10
N GLY A 164 6.40 -7.05 18.87
CA GLY A 164 6.84 -5.73 18.39
C GLY A 164 6.54 -5.49 16.90
N GLY A 165 6.31 -4.22 16.56
CA GLY A 165 6.06 -3.75 15.19
C GLY A 165 4.58 -3.48 14.91
N GLY A 166 4.26 -2.28 14.39
CA GLY A 166 2.91 -1.97 13.92
C GLY A 166 2.47 -2.96 12.84
N GLU A 167 1.19 -3.33 12.84
CA GLU A 167 0.60 -4.33 11.95
C GLU A 167 0.34 -3.71 10.56
N HIS A 168 1.38 -3.63 9.71
CA HIS A 168 1.32 -2.92 8.43
C HIS A 168 1.28 -3.82 7.17
N ASP A 169 1.52 -5.13 7.31
CA ASP A 169 1.60 -6.10 6.19
C ASP A 169 0.35 -6.96 6.06
N TRP A 170 -0.72 -6.35 5.56
CA TRP A 170 -1.98 -7.02 5.27
C TRP A 170 -1.91 -7.80 3.96
N PRO A 171 -2.36 -9.07 3.90
CA PRO A 171 -2.48 -9.79 2.63
C PRO A 171 -3.40 -9.12 1.61
N ASP A 172 -3.09 -9.32 0.33
CA ASP A 172 -4.03 -9.13 -0.78
C ASP A 172 -5.12 -10.22 -0.81
N ASP A 173 -6.12 -10.11 -1.70
CA ASP A 173 -7.23 -11.07 -1.80
C ASP A 173 -6.79 -12.50 -2.19
N ARG A 174 -5.55 -12.66 -2.65
CA ARG A 174 -4.91 -13.96 -2.93
C ARG A 174 -4.03 -14.44 -1.78
N GLY A 175 -4.03 -13.73 -0.65
CA GLY A 175 -3.22 -14.01 0.53
C GLY A 175 -1.76 -13.57 0.41
N ARG A 176 -1.35 -12.86 -0.65
CA ARG A 176 0.06 -12.46 -0.83
C ARG A 176 0.40 -11.26 0.06
N SER A 177 1.55 -11.34 0.73
CA SER A 177 2.13 -10.28 1.58
C SER A 177 3.22 -9.46 0.87
N ALA A 178 3.71 -8.39 1.49
CA ALA A 178 4.79 -7.53 0.98
C ALA A 178 6.03 -8.31 0.51
N LEU A 179 6.42 -9.39 1.19
CA LEU A 179 7.56 -10.22 0.77
C LEU A 179 7.32 -10.94 -0.57
N HIS A 180 6.07 -11.29 -0.91
CA HIS A 180 5.76 -11.82 -2.24
C HIS A 180 5.97 -10.74 -3.31
N PHE A 181 5.58 -9.50 -3.00
CA PHE A 181 5.74 -8.37 -3.92
C PHE A 181 7.21 -7.94 -4.07
N ALA A 182 8.02 -8.09 -3.03
CA ALA A 182 9.47 -7.85 -3.08
C ALA A 182 10.16 -8.67 -4.17
N SER A 183 9.62 -9.85 -4.50
CA SER A 183 10.11 -10.69 -5.59
C SER A 183 10.16 -9.97 -6.94
N PHE A 184 9.37 -8.92 -7.13
CA PHE A 184 9.31 -8.15 -8.38
C PHE A 184 10.11 -6.86 -8.37
N ALA A 185 10.82 -6.55 -7.28
CA ALA A 185 11.61 -5.33 -7.14
C ALA A 185 12.69 -5.24 -8.23
N PRO A 186 12.66 -4.23 -9.11
CA PRO A 186 13.63 -4.10 -10.20
C PRO A 186 15.08 -4.00 -9.72
N ALA A 187 15.30 -3.33 -8.58
CA ALA A 187 16.62 -3.15 -7.96
C ALA A 187 17.30 -4.45 -7.50
N THR A 188 16.58 -5.58 -7.51
CA THR A 188 17.09 -6.89 -7.08
C THR A 188 17.32 -7.85 -8.27
N ARG A 189 17.24 -7.34 -9.50
CA ARG A 189 17.29 -8.12 -10.75
C ARG A 189 18.13 -7.42 -11.83
N THR A 190 19.19 -6.74 -11.42
CA THR A 190 20.12 -6.02 -12.31
C THR A 190 21.01 -6.98 -13.11
N GLY A 191 21.16 -8.23 -12.66
CA GLY A 191 22.06 -9.23 -13.23
C GLY A 191 23.45 -9.22 -12.59
N ALA A 192 23.76 -8.21 -11.77
CA ALA A 192 24.96 -8.16 -10.95
C ALA A 192 24.69 -8.85 -9.60
N HIS A 193 25.03 -10.14 -9.50
CA HIS A 193 24.65 -10.99 -8.37
C HIS A 193 24.93 -10.39 -6.98
N GLY A 194 26.09 -9.76 -6.78
CA GLY A 194 26.44 -9.13 -5.51
C GLY A 194 25.56 -7.92 -5.17
N ASP A 195 25.27 -7.07 -6.15
CA ASP A 195 24.44 -5.88 -5.99
C ASP A 195 22.97 -6.27 -5.76
N ASP A 196 22.49 -7.26 -6.52
CA ASP A 196 21.14 -7.80 -6.40
C ASP A 196 20.90 -8.39 -5.01
N LEU A 197 21.87 -9.15 -4.47
CA LEU A 197 21.81 -9.71 -3.13
C LEU A 197 21.81 -8.62 -2.06
N ALA A 198 22.69 -7.62 -2.20
CA ALA A 198 22.75 -6.52 -1.24
C ALA A 198 21.46 -5.67 -1.27
N ALA A 199 20.89 -5.43 -2.45
CA ALA A 199 19.62 -4.71 -2.60
C ALA A 199 18.45 -5.52 -2.02
N ALA A 200 18.40 -6.83 -2.28
CA ALA A 200 17.39 -7.72 -1.73
C ALA A 200 17.46 -7.79 -0.20
N ALA A 201 18.66 -7.92 0.37
CA ALA A 201 18.87 -7.94 1.81
C ALA A 201 18.39 -6.64 2.48
N ARG A 202 18.72 -5.48 1.89
CA ARG A 202 18.23 -4.18 2.39
C ARG A 202 16.71 -4.11 2.33
N LEU A 203 16.12 -4.44 1.18
CA LEU A 203 14.66 -4.39 1.00
C LEU A 203 13.93 -5.29 2.00
N VAL A 204 14.34 -6.56 2.13
CA VAL A 204 13.70 -7.51 3.05
C VAL A 204 13.88 -7.08 4.50
N ASN A 205 15.06 -6.60 4.88
CA ASN A 205 15.30 -6.09 6.22
C ASN A 205 14.39 -4.90 6.55
N GLY A 206 14.26 -3.92 5.65
CA GLY A 206 13.36 -2.79 5.83
C GLY A 206 11.90 -3.23 5.99
N LEU A 207 11.44 -4.17 5.15
CA LEU A 207 10.09 -4.72 5.24
C LEU A 207 9.85 -5.41 6.60
N MET A 208 10.83 -6.19 7.08
CA MET A 208 10.74 -6.84 8.40
C MET A 208 10.64 -5.81 9.53
N ARG A 209 11.40 -4.71 9.47
CA ARG A 209 11.31 -3.61 10.45
C ARG A 209 9.93 -2.95 10.48
N LEU A 210 9.23 -2.90 9.34
CA LEU A 210 7.85 -2.46 9.25
C LEU A 210 6.80 -3.54 9.58
N GLY A 211 7.22 -4.68 10.14
CA GLY A 211 6.31 -5.73 10.58
C GLY A 211 5.82 -6.64 9.45
N ALA A 212 6.57 -6.75 8.34
CA ALA A 212 6.25 -7.71 7.30
C ALA A 212 6.10 -9.13 7.87
N LEU A 213 5.02 -9.80 7.45
CA LEU A 213 4.68 -11.15 7.86
C LEU A 213 5.67 -12.12 7.22
N TRP A 214 6.78 -12.35 7.92
CA TRP A 214 7.76 -13.35 7.58
C TRP A 214 7.33 -14.73 8.07
N ASN A 215 7.84 -15.75 7.40
CA ASN A 215 7.47 -17.16 7.51
C ASN A 215 7.51 -17.69 8.96
N THR A 216 6.39 -17.59 9.69
CA THR A 216 6.18 -18.39 10.89
C THR A 216 5.50 -19.69 10.47
N LYS A 217 6.10 -20.82 10.83
CA LYS A 217 5.46 -22.13 10.67
C LYS A 217 4.13 -22.22 11.43
N ASP A 218 3.92 -21.33 12.40
CA ASP A 218 2.67 -21.17 13.15
C ASP A 218 1.67 -20.30 12.36
N ARG A 219 1.07 -20.93 11.34
CA ARG A 219 0.00 -20.35 10.53
C ARG A 219 -1.18 -19.88 11.39
N ALA A 220 -1.44 -20.54 12.51
CA ALA A 220 -2.51 -20.21 13.43
C ALA A 220 -2.19 -18.94 14.25
N ALA A 221 -0.94 -18.69 14.61
CA ALA A 221 -0.54 -17.43 15.24
C ALA A 221 -0.77 -16.23 14.32
N ILE A 222 -0.45 -16.35 13.02
CA ILE A 222 -0.72 -15.27 12.07
C ILE A 222 -2.23 -15.07 11.88
N ALA A 223 -3.01 -16.15 11.72
CA ALA A 223 -4.47 -16.05 11.62
C ALA A 223 -5.07 -15.34 12.85
N ARG A 224 -4.63 -15.72 14.06
CA ARG A 224 -5.01 -15.05 15.32
C ARG A 224 -4.59 -13.57 15.32
N ARG A 225 -3.39 -13.24 14.82
CA ARG A 225 -2.91 -11.86 14.71
C ARG A 225 -3.77 -11.03 13.75
N ILE A 226 -4.07 -11.54 12.56
CA ILE A 226 -4.96 -10.89 11.59
C ILE A 226 -6.37 -10.71 12.17
N ALA A 227 -6.90 -11.72 12.86
CA ALA A 227 -8.19 -11.66 13.53
C ALA A 227 -8.22 -10.63 14.67
N ALA A 228 -7.15 -10.53 15.46
CA ALA A 228 -7.02 -9.53 16.51
C ALA A 228 -6.90 -8.11 15.94
N ALA A 229 -6.14 -7.94 14.85
CA ALA A 229 -6.02 -6.67 14.14
C ALA A 229 -7.39 -6.24 13.55
N LYS A 230 -8.15 -7.19 12.99
CA LYS A 230 -9.56 -7.00 12.58
C LYS A 230 -10.42 -6.52 13.75
N GLN A 231 -10.33 -7.16 14.92
CA GLN A 231 -11.13 -6.76 16.10
C GLN A 231 -10.78 -5.35 16.60
N ARG A 232 -9.51 -4.94 16.56
CA ARG A 232 -9.11 -3.58 16.95
C ARG A 232 -9.70 -2.53 16.00
N LEU A 233 -9.61 -2.77 14.69
CA LEU A 233 -10.22 -1.89 13.69
C LEU A 233 -11.74 -1.78 13.88
N MET A 234 -12.41 -2.88 14.25
CA MET A 234 -13.86 -2.91 14.53
C MET A 234 -14.23 -2.16 15.82
N ALA A 235 -13.32 -2.09 16.80
CA ALA A 235 -13.55 -1.42 18.08
C ALA A 235 -13.26 0.09 18.03
N GLU A 236 -12.52 0.56 17.02
CA GLU A 236 -12.17 1.97 16.80
C GLU A 236 -13.23 2.75 15.98
N GLU A 237 -14.34 2.13 15.58
CA GLU A 237 -15.44 2.84 14.91
C GLU A 237 -16.16 3.81 15.87
N PRO A 238 -16.40 5.09 15.47
CA PRO A 238 -17.34 5.95 16.15
C PRO A 238 -18.77 5.47 15.89
N SER A 239 -19.61 5.37 16.93
CA SER A 239 -21.04 5.15 16.76
C SER A 239 -21.70 6.39 16.14
N CYS A 240 -21.93 6.41 14.83
CA CYS A 240 -22.83 7.37 14.15
C CYS A 240 -23.14 6.76 12.77
N GLY A 241 -24.36 6.46 12.36
CA GLY A 241 -25.53 7.33 12.45
C GLY A 241 -25.43 8.44 11.41
N ASP A 242 -25.31 8.14 10.11
CA ASP A 242 -25.85 8.92 8.98
C ASP A 242 -25.40 8.35 7.62
N GLU A 243 -26.25 8.55 6.61
CA GLU A 243 -26.37 7.81 5.34
C GLU A 243 -25.29 8.07 4.26
N ASP A 244 -24.06 8.48 4.59
CA ASP A 244 -23.04 8.76 3.56
C ASP A 244 -22.11 7.56 3.29
N ARG A 245 -22.55 6.69 2.39
CA ARG A 245 -21.95 5.37 2.05
C ARG A 245 -20.67 5.47 1.18
N THR A 246 -19.69 6.29 1.55
CA THR A 246 -18.44 6.45 0.77
C THR A 246 -17.14 6.34 1.57
N ASP A 247 -17.13 5.67 2.72
CA ASP A 247 -15.85 5.33 3.37
C ASP A 247 -15.25 4.07 2.72
N GLY A 248 -14.09 4.22 2.08
CA GLY A 248 -13.28 3.10 1.58
C GLY A 248 -12.92 2.09 2.67
N ARG A 249 -12.86 2.52 3.94
CA ARG A 249 -12.74 1.62 5.10
C ARG A 249 -13.98 0.77 5.29
N LEU A 250 -15.19 1.31 5.10
CA LEU A 250 -16.45 0.57 5.21
C LEU A 250 -16.58 -0.47 4.10
N ARG A 251 -16.13 -0.19 2.86
CA ARG A 251 -16.14 -1.21 1.78
C ARG A 251 -15.10 -2.32 1.99
N TRP A 252 -13.91 -2.00 2.48
CA TRP A 252 -12.91 -3.01 2.87
C TRP A 252 -13.38 -3.81 4.09
N PHE A 253 -13.96 -3.14 5.09
CA PHE A 253 -14.64 -3.74 6.23
C PHE A 253 -15.75 -4.68 5.78
N LEU A 254 -16.58 -4.26 4.82
CA LEU A 254 -17.63 -5.08 4.23
C LEU A 254 -17.02 -6.23 3.41
N ALA A 255 -15.89 -6.10 2.71
CA ALA A 255 -15.23 -7.21 2.03
C ALA A 255 -14.67 -8.26 3.03
N VAL A 256 -14.04 -7.80 4.11
CA VAL A 256 -13.58 -8.60 5.25
C VAL A 256 -14.74 -9.28 6.02
N CYS A 257 -15.97 -8.81 5.82
CA CYS A 257 -17.19 -9.32 6.47
C CYS A 257 -18.15 -10.09 5.55
N HIS A 258 -18.20 -9.80 4.23
CA HIS A 258 -19.17 -10.35 3.26
C HIS A 258 -18.60 -11.44 2.36
N GLU A 259 -17.29 -11.45 2.05
CA GLU A 259 -16.70 -12.55 1.27
C GLU A 259 -16.22 -13.66 2.21
N GLN A 260 -17.18 -14.50 2.60
CA GLN A 260 -17.00 -15.73 3.38
C GLN A 260 -16.30 -16.84 2.59
N GLU A 261 -15.11 -16.58 2.06
CA GLU A 261 -14.11 -17.62 1.80
C GLU A 261 -12.90 -17.30 2.67
N LEU A 262 -12.69 -18.15 3.68
CA LEU A 262 -11.80 -17.98 4.81
C LEU A 262 -10.44 -17.40 4.41
N MET A 263 -10.19 -16.14 4.79
CA MET A 263 -8.87 -15.50 4.64
C MET A 263 -7.75 -16.38 5.25
N GLU A 264 -8.07 -17.11 6.31
CA GLU A 264 -7.21 -18.12 6.92
C GLU A 264 -6.87 -19.28 5.96
N GLU A 265 -7.84 -19.76 5.17
CA GLU A 265 -7.64 -20.80 4.15
C GLU A 265 -6.85 -20.28 2.95
N ARG A 266 -7.16 -19.08 2.45
CA ARG A 266 -6.38 -18.44 1.36
C ARG A 266 -4.94 -18.20 1.79
N TRP A 267 -4.73 -17.75 3.02
CA TRP A 267 -3.42 -17.60 3.62
C TRP A 267 -2.72 -18.96 3.77
N ALA A 268 -3.43 -20.04 4.15
CA ALA A 268 -2.86 -21.38 4.26
C ALA A 268 -2.45 -22.01 2.91
N LEU A 269 -3.12 -21.62 1.83
CA LEU A 269 -2.92 -22.16 0.48
C LEU A 269 -1.90 -21.38 -0.36
N ARG A 270 -1.41 -20.23 0.14
CA ARG A 270 -0.44 -19.42 -0.62
C ARG A 270 0.95 -20.08 -0.67
N PRO A 271 1.69 -19.92 -1.78
CA PRO A 271 3.10 -20.29 -1.84
C PRO A 271 3.91 -19.50 -0.81
N LEU A 272 4.95 -20.09 -0.22
CA LEU A 272 5.80 -19.35 0.72
C LEU A 272 6.52 -18.19 -0.02
N PRO A 273 6.79 -17.04 0.62
CA PRO A 273 7.49 -15.93 -0.04
C PRO A 273 8.81 -16.34 -0.71
N VAL A 274 9.59 -17.23 -0.08
CA VAL A 274 10.83 -17.80 -0.64
C VAL A 274 10.58 -18.66 -1.89
N GLU A 275 9.58 -19.54 -1.85
CA GLU A 275 9.21 -20.39 -3.00
C GLU A 275 8.69 -19.53 -4.16
N TYR A 276 7.90 -18.51 -3.83
CA TYR A 276 7.37 -17.56 -4.80
C TYR A 276 8.48 -16.73 -5.44
N ALA A 277 9.47 -16.28 -4.67
CA ALA A 277 10.63 -15.56 -5.19
C ALA A 277 11.46 -16.42 -6.15
N LEU A 278 11.69 -17.69 -5.80
CA LEU A 278 12.36 -18.66 -6.69
C LEU A 278 11.56 -18.90 -7.98
N TYR A 279 10.24 -19.11 -7.87
CA TYR A 279 9.35 -19.28 -9.03
C TYR A 279 9.36 -18.04 -9.94
N ALA A 280 9.42 -16.85 -9.34
CA ALA A 280 9.51 -15.59 -10.07
C ALA A 280 10.91 -15.33 -10.67
N GLY A 281 11.89 -16.21 -10.45
CA GLY A 281 13.27 -16.07 -10.94
C GLY A 281 14.09 -15.02 -10.18
N ASN A 282 13.73 -14.70 -8.94
CA ASN A 282 14.47 -13.76 -8.08
C ASN A 282 15.19 -14.49 -6.96
N GLY A 283 16.34 -15.10 -7.30
CA GLY A 283 17.17 -15.80 -6.32
C GLY A 283 17.73 -14.89 -5.23
N ALA A 284 18.00 -13.62 -5.52
CA ALA A 284 18.50 -12.67 -4.53
C ALA A 284 17.49 -12.41 -3.42
N VAL A 285 16.23 -12.16 -3.77
CA VAL A 285 15.13 -12.01 -2.80
C VAL A 285 14.86 -13.33 -2.06
N ALA A 286 14.91 -14.47 -2.76
CA ALA A 286 14.75 -15.77 -2.11
C ALA A 286 15.83 -16.05 -1.05
N VAL A 287 17.07 -15.62 -1.27
CA VAL A 287 18.17 -15.75 -0.30
C VAL A 287 18.04 -14.75 0.85
N ALA A 288 17.47 -13.57 0.59
CA ALA A 288 17.29 -12.52 1.59
C ALA A 288 16.12 -12.80 2.56
N ILE A 289 15.11 -13.58 2.14
CA ILE A 289 13.95 -14.02 2.94
C ILE A 289 14.35 -15.16 3.88
#